data_AF-A0A8S0TYM6-F1
#
_entry.id   AF-A0A8S0TYM6-F1
#
_cell.length_a   1.000
_cell.length_b   1.000
_cell.length_c   1.000
_cell.angle_alpha   90.00
_cell.angle_beta   90.00
_cell.angle_gamma   90.00
#
_symmetry.space_group_name_H-M   'P 1'
#
loop_
_entity.id
_entity.type
_entity.pdbx_description
1 polymer ?
#
loop_
_entity_poly.entity_id
_entity_poly.type
_entity_poly.pdbx_seq_one_letter_code
_entity_poly.pdbx_strand_id
1 'polypeptide(L)'
;MVEVVVNEEGELRISENWPTIEERKSEVEITVAELNNVLHPMCIESSIPQTNIITVSKLFPGVVLEPTMQGRNMICRVRTGTGKTLAFDIPILDKIIRFIEKHGRGRNPLAVILTPTRELARQVEKEFYESALNLNTLCIYGGMPISHQMDALKQGVDVVVCTPGRVIDLIKRGSLNLLEV
;
A
#
# COMPACT_ATOMS: atom_id res chain seq x y z
N MET A 1 14.32 -2.57 -4.04
CA MET A 1 13.43 -3.61 -4.59
C MET A 1 14.07 -4.97 -4.40
N VAL A 2 13.35 -6.07 -4.26
CA VAL A 2 13.60 -7.34 -4.96
C VAL A 2 12.22 -7.91 -5.34
N GLU A 3 11.92 -8.14 -6.61
CA GLU A 3 10.69 -8.84 -6.99
C GLU A 3 10.89 -10.31 -6.56
N VAL A 4 9.96 -10.82 -5.75
CA VAL A 4 10.01 -12.19 -5.27
C VAL A 4 8.84 -12.94 -5.86
N VAL A 5 9.16 -13.88 -6.74
CA VAL A 5 8.19 -14.71 -7.43
C VAL A 5 8.00 -15.97 -6.59
N VAL A 6 6.75 -16.36 -6.38
CA VAL A 6 6.41 -17.66 -5.82
C VAL A 6 6.36 -18.63 -6.99
N ASN A 7 7.16 -19.69 -6.97
CA ASN A 7 7.09 -20.72 -8.01
C ASN A 7 5.82 -21.59 -7.85
N GLU A 8 5.56 -22.50 -8.79
CA GLU A 8 4.40 -23.41 -8.73
C GLU A 8 4.37 -24.29 -7.47
N GLU A 9 5.50 -24.43 -6.78
CA GLU A 9 5.68 -25.24 -5.57
C GLU A 9 5.53 -24.41 -4.27
N GLY A 10 5.27 -23.11 -4.37
CA GLY A 10 5.14 -22.22 -3.21
C GLY A 10 6.48 -21.66 -2.67
N GLU A 11 7.61 -21.93 -3.33
CA GLU A 11 8.91 -21.42 -2.94
C GLU A 11 9.11 -19.96 -3.38
N LEU A 12 9.69 -19.15 -2.49
CA LEU A 12 10.08 -17.78 -2.78
C LEU A 12 11.39 -17.75 -3.56
N ARG A 13 11.37 -17.19 -4.78
CA ARG A 13 12.56 -16.96 -5.61
C ARG A 13 12.69 -15.49 -5.94
N ILE A 14 13.93 -15.02 -5.99
CA ILE A 14 14.22 -13.68 -6.50
C ILE A 14 14.08 -13.72 -8.02
N SER A 15 13.35 -12.76 -8.59
CA SER A 15 13.25 -12.58 -10.05
C SER A 15 14.64 -12.47 -10.67
N GLU A 16 14.91 -13.31 -11.69
CA GLU A 16 16.22 -13.36 -12.35
C GLU A 16 16.55 -12.08 -13.12
N ASN A 17 15.54 -11.30 -13.49
CA ASN A 17 15.67 -10.02 -14.19
C ASN A 17 15.85 -8.83 -13.24
N TRP A 18 16.70 -8.99 -12.21
CA TRP A 18 16.87 -7.97 -11.19
C TRP A 18 17.77 -6.80 -11.64
N PRO A 19 17.33 -5.53 -11.52
CA PRO A 19 18.09 -4.37 -12.02
C PRO A 19 19.43 -4.13 -11.32
N THR A 20 20.36 -3.59 -12.11
CA THR A 20 21.75 -3.27 -11.72
C THR A 20 21.83 -2.18 -10.64
N ILE A 21 23.02 -1.95 -10.05
CA ILE A 21 23.21 -0.90 -9.04
C ILE A 21 22.98 0.49 -9.65
N GLU A 22 23.49 0.75 -10.85
CA GLU A 22 23.27 1.99 -11.60
C GLU A 22 21.79 2.24 -11.87
N GLU A 23 21.06 1.23 -12.36
CA GLU A 23 19.61 1.37 -12.62
C GLU A 23 18.82 1.68 -11.35
N ARG A 24 19.23 1.13 -10.20
CA ARG A 24 18.62 1.42 -8.90
C ARG A 24 18.82 2.85 -8.40
N LYS A 25 19.81 3.58 -8.92
CA LYS A 25 20.06 4.99 -8.59
C LYS A 25 19.51 5.95 -9.62
N SER A 26 19.14 5.46 -10.80
CA SER A 26 18.59 6.29 -11.85
C SER A 26 17.15 6.72 -11.56
N GLU A 27 16.84 7.96 -11.93
CA GLU A 27 15.51 8.55 -11.89
C GLU A 27 14.99 8.69 -13.32
N VAL A 28 13.67 8.68 -13.45
CA VAL A 28 12.96 8.94 -14.70
C VAL A 28 11.86 9.95 -14.44
N GLU A 29 11.62 10.78 -15.43
CA GLU A 29 10.46 11.66 -15.47
C GLU A 29 9.28 10.89 -16.06
N ILE A 30 8.14 10.97 -15.37
CA ILE A 30 6.88 10.38 -15.82
C ILE A 30 5.84 11.49 -15.81
N THR A 31 5.09 11.59 -16.88
CA THR A 31 4.01 12.55 -16.98
C THR A 31 2.77 12.06 -16.22
N VAL A 32 1.98 13.00 -15.71
CA VAL A 32 0.66 12.70 -15.12
C VAL A 32 -0.25 11.99 -16.13
N ALA A 33 -0.13 12.32 -17.42
CA ALA A 33 -0.86 11.66 -18.49
C ALA A 33 -0.51 10.17 -18.62
N GLU A 34 0.78 9.83 -18.55
CA GLU A 34 1.23 8.43 -18.57
C GLU A 34 0.72 7.66 -17.36
N LEU A 35 0.72 8.27 -16.17
CA LEU A 35 0.18 7.64 -14.97
C LEU A 35 -1.34 7.47 -15.02
N ASN A 36 -2.09 8.43 -15.56
CA ASN A 36 -3.54 8.32 -15.71
C ASN A 36 -3.98 7.17 -16.65
N ASN A 37 -3.10 6.71 -17.54
CA ASN A 37 -3.38 5.56 -18.40
C ASN A 37 -3.35 4.23 -17.64
N VAL A 38 -2.67 4.18 -16.49
CA VAL A 38 -2.46 2.95 -15.70
C VAL A 38 -3.09 3.00 -14.31
N LEU A 39 -3.22 4.18 -13.72
CA LEU A 39 -3.75 4.41 -12.38
C LEU A 39 -5.08 5.16 -12.45
N HIS A 40 -5.91 4.94 -11.44
CA HIS A 40 -7.15 5.64 -11.26
C HIS A 40 -6.88 7.15 -11.04
N PRO A 41 -7.62 8.07 -11.69
CA PRO A 41 -7.35 9.50 -11.61
C PRO A 41 -7.28 10.04 -10.17
N MET A 42 -8.13 9.52 -9.29
CA MET A 42 -8.17 9.91 -7.89
C MET A 42 -6.87 9.59 -7.12
N CYS A 43 -6.07 8.61 -7.54
CA CYS A 43 -4.75 8.35 -6.94
C CYS A 43 -3.73 9.43 -7.31
N ILE A 44 -3.95 10.12 -8.42
CA ILE A 44 -3.02 11.13 -8.95
C ILE A 44 -3.40 12.50 -8.41
N GLU A 45 -4.68 12.87 -8.46
CA GLU A 45 -5.16 14.18 -7.99
C GLU A 45 -4.89 14.46 -6.50
N SER A 46 -4.86 13.41 -5.68
CA SER A 46 -4.67 13.49 -4.23
C SER A 46 -3.21 13.36 -3.78
N SER A 47 -2.40 12.59 -4.51
CA SER A 47 -1.05 12.20 -4.09
C SER A 47 0.07 12.90 -4.84
N ILE A 48 -0.22 13.52 -5.98
CA ILE A 48 0.77 14.08 -6.89
C ILE A 48 0.57 15.61 -6.98
N PRO A 49 1.64 16.42 -6.80
CA PRO A 49 1.54 17.87 -6.97
C PRO A 49 1.05 18.24 -8.38
N GLN A 50 0.39 19.40 -8.54
CA GLN A 50 -0.19 19.88 -9.81
C GLN A 50 0.81 20.07 -10.98
N THR A 51 2.07 19.67 -10.80
CA THR A 51 3.07 19.57 -11.86
C THR A 51 2.73 18.42 -12.80
N ASN A 52 2.76 18.68 -14.11
CA ASN A 52 2.47 17.67 -15.14
C ASN A 52 3.53 16.54 -15.24
N ILE A 53 4.66 16.68 -14.54
CA ILE A 53 5.79 15.75 -14.58
C ILE A 53 6.21 15.44 -13.14
N ILE A 54 6.51 14.17 -12.88
CA ILE A 54 7.00 13.65 -11.61
C ILE A 54 8.32 12.93 -11.87
N THR A 55 9.31 13.21 -11.04
CA THR A 55 10.57 12.46 -11.04
C THR A 55 10.46 11.33 -10.03
N VAL A 56 10.60 10.10 -10.50
CA VAL A 56 10.57 8.89 -9.66
C VAL A 56 11.78 8.02 -9.95
N SER A 57 12.07 7.06 -9.07
CA SER A 57 13.07 6.05 -9.39
C SER A 57 12.68 5.29 -10.67
N LYS A 58 13.64 5.00 -11.54
CA LYS A 58 13.46 4.18 -12.76
C LYS A 58 12.85 2.80 -12.46
N LEU A 59 12.97 2.33 -11.23
CA LEU A 59 12.38 1.07 -10.79
C LEU A 59 10.86 1.15 -10.63
N PHE A 60 10.29 2.33 -10.39
CA PHE A 60 8.88 2.47 -10.03
C PHE A 60 7.93 1.89 -11.10
N PRO A 61 8.01 2.24 -12.39
CA PRO A 61 7.04 1.76 -13.37
C PRO A 61 7.08 0.25 -13.60
N GLY A 62 8.24 -0.29 -13.96
CA GLY A 62 8.36 -1.69 -14.39
C GLY A 62 8.61 -2.68 -13.25
N VAL A 63 9.20 -2.24 -12.14
CA VAL A 63 9.60 -3.15 -11.04
C VAL A 63 8.65 -3.08 -9.86
N VAL A 64 7.88 -2.00 -9.71
CA VAL A 64 6.96 -1.81 -8.57
C VAL A 64 5.52 -1.78 -9.05
N LEU A 65 5.19 -0.81 -9.88
CA LEU A 65 3.83 -0.53 -10.32
C LEU A 65 3.28 -1.71 -11.13
N GLU A 66 3.94 -2.12 -12.20
CA GLU A 66 3.46 -3.20 -13.06
C GLU A 66 3.28 -4.55 -12.33
N PRO A 67 4.27 -5.09 -11.59
CA PRO A 67 4.09 -6.34 -10.83
C PRO A 67 2.98 -6.23 -9.78
N THR A 68 2.88 -5.10 -9.07
CA THR A 68 1.84 -4.88 -8.07
C THR A 68 0.46 -4.85 -8.73
N MET A 69 0.31 -4.15 -9.86
CA MET A 69 -0.94 -4.11 -10.63
C MET A 69 -1.36 -5.49 -11.13
N GLN A 70 -0.40 -6.36 -11.45
CA GLN A 70 -0.65 -7.76 -11.83
C GLN A 70 -0.96 -8.68 -10.64
N GLY A 71 -0.95 -8.17 -9.40
CA GLY A 71 -1.25 -8.96 -8.21
C GLY A 71 -0.10 -9.85 -7.73
N ARG A 72 1.14 -9.56 -8.15
CA ARG A 72 2.31 -10.32 -7.70
C ARG A 72 2.72 -9.94 -6.29
N ASN A 73 3.23 -10.91 -5.55
CA ASN A 73 3.86 -10.68 -4.24
C ASN A 73 5.23 -10.02 -4.42
N MET A 74 5.63 -9.16 -3.48
CA MET A 74 6.86 -8.37 -3.62
C MET A 74 7.58 -8.17 -2.28
N ILE A 75 8.92 -8.17 -2.29
CA ILE A 75 9.74 -7.82 -1.11
C ILE A 75 10.56 -6.57 -1.39
N CYS A 76 10.39 -5.56 -0.54
CA CYS A 76 10.84 -4.23 -0.88
C CYS A 76 11.89 -3.69 0.09
N ARG A 77 13.16 -3.81 -0.31
CA ARG A 77 14.29 -3.17 0.40
C ARG A 77 14.69 -1.88 -0.30
N VAL A 78 14.57 -0.75 0.39
CA VAL A 78 14.92 0.56 -0.18
C VAL A 78 15.37 1.51 0.97
N ARG A 79 16.21 2.53 0.71
CA ARG A 79 16.77 3.47 1.74
C ARG A 79 15.81 4.59 2.17
N THR A 80 15.60 4.83 3.47
CA THR A 80 14.71 5.90 3.99
C THR A 80 14.84 7.26 3.26
N GLY A 81 13.71 7.96 3.04
CA GLY A 81 13.69 9.30 2.43
C GLY A 81 13.64 9.37 0.89
N THR A 82 13.18 8.34 0.19
CA THR A 82 13.14 8.29 -1.30
C THR A 82 11.74 7.94 -1.85
N GLY A 83 10.67 8.47 -1.26
CA GLY A 83 9.30 8.37 -1.80
C GLY A 83 8.73 6.94 -1.89
N LYS A 84 9.16 6.02 -1.02
CA LYS A 84 8.77 4.60 -1.08
C LYS A 84 7.31 4.37 -0.81
N THR A 85 6.75 5.11 0.13
CA THR A 85 5.40 4.82 0.60
C THR A 85 4.45 5.12 -0.55
N LEU A 86 4.56 6.28 -1.20
CA LEU A 86 3.86 6.55 -2.47
C LEU A 86 4.05 5.45 -3.54
N ALA A 87 5.24 4.86 -3.64
CA ALA A 87 5.48 3.79 -4.60
C ALA A 87 4.68 2.48 -4.32
N PHE A 88 4.29 2.21 -3.06
CA PHE A 88 3.43 1.07 -2.69
C PHE A 88 1.98 1.46 -2.49
N ASP A 89 1.76 2.63 -1.90
CA ASP A 89 0.45 3.12 -1.54
C ASP A 89 -0.36 3.35 -2.81
N ILE A 90 0.20 4.00 -3.84
CA ILE A 90 -0.53 4.30 -5.07
C ILE A 90 -1.12 3.05 -5.74
N PRO A 91 -0.36 1.96 -6.00
CA PRO A 91 -0.94 0.73 -6.52
C PRO A 91 -1.99 0.07 -5.60
N ILE A 92 -1.80 0.13 -4.27
CA ILE A 92 -2.76 -0.42 -3.31
C ILE A 92 -4.06 0.40 -3.34
N LEU A 93 -3.93 1.72 -3.32
CA LEU A 93 -5.03 2.68 -3.41
C LEU A 93 -5.82 2.49 -4.70
N ASP A 94 -5.16 2.36 -5.85
CA ASP A 94 -5.80 2.11 -7.15
C ASP A 94 -6.69 0.87 -7.10
N LYS A 95 -6.17 -0.24 -6.57
CA LYS A 95 -6.94 -1.48 -6.43
C LYS A 95 -8.15 -1.32 -5.52
N ILE A 96 -7.98 -0.68 -4.37
CA ILE A 96 -9.06 -0.45 -3.42
C ILE A 96 -10.16 0.40 -4.05
N ILE A 97 -9.78 1.49 -4.70
CA ILE A 97 -10.72 2.43 -5.34
C ILE A 97 -11.52 1.71 -6.41
N ARG A 98 -10.85 1.03 -7.34
CA ARG A 98 -11.53 0.27 -8.41
C ARG A 98 -12.42 -0.83 -7.85
N PHE A 99 -12.00 -1.48 -6.77
CA PHE A 99 -12.81 -2.49 -6.11
C PHE A 99 -14.09 -1.89 -5.54
N ILE A 100 -13.99 -0.77 -4.82
CA ILE A 100 -15.13 -0.07 -4.22
C ILE A 100 -16.10 0.44 -5.30
N GLU A 101 -15.60 0.99 -6.41
CA GLU A 101 -16.45 1.45 -7.51
C GLU A 101 -17.24 0.30 -8.15
N LYS A 102 -16.62 -0.87 -8.27
CA LYS A 102 -17.24 -2.04 -8.91
C LYS A 102 -18.18 -2.82 -7.99
N HIS A 103 -17.85 -2.97 -6.71
CA HIS A 103 -18.55 -3.88 -5.79
C HIS A 103 -19.25 -3.15 -4.64
N GLY A 104 -19.05 -1.84 -4.51
CA GLY A 104 -19.48 -1.06 -3.35
C GLY A 104 -18.50 -1.17 -2.18
N ARG A 105 -18.69 -0.28 -1.20
CA ARG A 105 -17.88 -0.26 0.03
C ARG A 105 -18.47 -1.23 1.06
N GLY A 106 -17.64 -2.16 1.53
CA GLY A 106 -17.95 -3.10 2.62
C GLY A 106 -17.57 -2.56 4.01
N ARG A 107 -17.69 -3.42 5.03
CA ARG A 107 -17.21 -3.13 6.41
C ARG A 107 -15.80 -3.63 6.68
N ASN A 108 -15.39 -4.72 6.01
CA ASN A 108 -14.08 -5.31 6.21
C ASN A 108 -13.01 -4.47 5.48
N PRO A 109 -11.79 -4.38 6.04
CA PRO A 109 -10.66 -3.80 5.32
C PRO A 109 -10.41 -4.51 3.99
N LEU A 110 -9.95 -3.74 3.01
CA LEU A 110 -9.49 -4.21 1.70
C LEU A 110 -7.96 -4.26 1.61
N ALA A 111 -7.26 -3.64 2.57
CA ALA A 111 -5.82 -3.76 2.71
C ALA A 111 -5.36 -3.72 4.17
N VAL A 112 -4.27 -4.43 4.45
CA VAL A 112 -3.59 -4.45 5.75
C VAL A 112 -2.10 -4.20 5.56
N ILE A 113 -1.58 -3.21 6.30
CA ILE A 113 -0.16 -2.85 6.30
C ILE A 113 0.41 -3.11 7.69
N LEU A 114 1.30 -4.09 7.81
CA LEU A 114 1.96 -4.43 9.06
C LEU A 114 3.24 -3.59 9.25
N THR A 115 3.37 -2.98 10.43
CA THR A 115 4.52 -2.19 10.82
C THR A 115 5.06 -2.64 12.19
N PRO A 116 6.37 -2.53 12.46
CA PRO A 116 6.97 -3.05 13.69
C PRO A 116 6.75 -2.15 14.91
N THR A 117 6.46 -0.86 14.72
CA THR A 117 6.32 0.12 15.80
C THR A 117 5.08 0.99 15.63
N ARG A 118 4.64 1.60 16.73
CA ARG A 118 3.47 2.49 16.75
C ARG A 118 3.72 3.74 15.93
N GLU A 119 4.94 4.25 16.02
CA GLU A 119 5.38 5.47 15.36
C GLU A 119 5.37 5.28 13.84
N LEU A 120 5.88 4.14 13.36
CA LEU A 120 5.82 3.82 11.93
C LEU A 120 4.39 3.59 11.45
N ALA A 121 3.56 2.89 12.25
CA ALA A 121 2.15 2.70 11.92
C ALA A 121 1.42 4.03 11.67
N ARG A 122 1.68 5.04 12.53
CA ARG A 122 1.07 6.37 12.40
C ARG A 122 1.61 7.14 11.19
N GLN A 123 2.89 7.01 10.88
CA GLN A 123 3.48 7.66 9.72
C GLN A 123 2.88 7.12 8.42
N VAL A 124 2.83 5.79 8.28
CA VAL A 124 2.27 5.15 7.09
C VAL A 124 0.76 5.42 6.97
N GLU A 125 0.01 5.34 8.07
CA GLU A 125 -1.44 5.64 8.02
C GLU A 125 -1.71 7.09 7.58
N LYS A 126 -0.91 8.04 8.06
CA LYS A 126 -0.99 9.43 7.62
C LYS A 126 -0.71 9.56 6.12
N GLU A 127 0.29 8.86 5.59
CA GLU A 127 0.61 8.87 4.16
C GLU A 127 -0.57 8.34 3.32
N PHE A 128 -1.22 7.25 3.74
CA PHE A 128 -2.44 6.76 3.10
C PHE A 128 -3.60 7.76 3.18
N TYR A 129 -3.81 8.37 4.35
CA TYR A 129 -4.88 9.36 4.56
C TYR A 129 -4.71 10.59 3.66
N GLU A 130 -3.49 11.11 3.55
CA GLU A 130 -3.17 12.25 2.68
C GLU A 130 -3.26 11.88 1.19
N SER A 131 -2.91 10.63 0.85
CA SER A 131 -2.90 10.12 -0.53
C SER A 131 -4.26 9.65 -1.05
N ALA A 132 -5.28 9.53 -0.18
CA ALA A 132 -6.61 9.10 -0.58
C ALA A 132 -7.68 9.59 0.40
N LEU A 133 -8.05 10.87 0.25
CA LEU A 133 -8.99 11.58 1.13
C LEU A 133 -10.38 10.93 1.24
N ASN A 134 -10.75 10.08 0.27
CA ASN A 134 -12.05 9.42 0.24
C ASN A 134 -12.04 8.02 0.89
N LEU A 135 -10.88 7.51 1.33
CA LEU A 135 -10.74 6.21 2.00
C LEU A 135 -10.72 6.35 3.52
N ASN A 136 -11.36 5.41 4.20
CA ASN A 136 -11.31 5.28 5.64
C ASN A 136 -10.08 4.47 6.04
N THR A 137 -9.09 5.13 6.63
CA THR A 137 -7.88 4.51 7.17
C THR A 137 -8.00 4.35 8.69
N LEU A 138 -7.40 3.29 9.24
CA LEU A 138 -7.32 3.10 10.69
C LEU A 138 -5.94 2.62 11.12
N CYS A 139 -5.35 3.34 12.07
CA CYS A 139 -4.10 2.94 12.71
C CYS A 139 -4.37 2.08 13.96
N ILE A 140 -3.86 0.85 13.99
CA ILE A 140 -4.14 -0.16 15.02
C ILE A 140 -2.84 -0.59 15.72
N TYR A 141 -2.70 -0.26 17.00
CA TYR A 141 -1.52 -0.67 17.77
C TYR A 141 -1.75 -0.75 19.29
N GLY A 142 -0.83 -1.43 19.99
CA GLY A 142 -0.82 -1.61 21.44
C GLY A 142 -0.63 -0.30 22.26
N GLY A 143 -1.04 -0.30 23.52
CA GLY A 143 -0.87 0.87 24.41
C GLY A 143 -1.92 1.97 24.25
N MET A 144 -2.95 1.73 23.44
CA MET A 144 -4.20 2.52 23.39
C MET A 144 -5.39 1.63 23.73
N PRO A 145 -6.49 2.18 24.28
CA PRO A 145 -7.72 1.44 24.53
C PRO A 145 -8.17 0.68 23.27
N ILE A 146 -8.40 -0.63 23.42
CA ILE A 146 -8.80 -1.48 22.30
C ILE A 146 -10.24 -1.19 21.84
N SER A 147 -11.10 -0.73 22.75
CA SER A 147 -12.50 -0.37 22.46
C SER A 147 -12.61 0.66 21.33
N HIS A 148 -11.79 1.71 21.34
CA HIS A 148 -11.81 2.74 20.29
C HIS A 148 -11.47 2.15 18.92
N GLN A 149 -10.52 1.20 18.87
CA GLN A 149 -10.14 0.52 17.62
C GLN A 149 -11.26 -0.42 17.16
N MET A 150 -11.91 -1.13 18.09
CA MET A 150 -13.07 -1.97 17.77
C MET A 150 -14.24 -1.15 17.25
N ASP A 151 -14.52 0.02 17.85
CA ASP A 151 -15.63 0.86 17.44
C ASP A 151 -15.39 1.49 16.07
N ALA A 152 -14.15 1.91 15.77
CA ALA A 152 -13.78 2.34 14.42
C ALA A 152 -13.96 1.23 13.38
N LEU A 153 -13.52 -0.01 13.69
CA LEU A 153 -13.71 -1.17 12.81
C LEU A 153 -15.21 -1.48 12.56
N LYS A 154 -16.09 -1.29 13.55
CA LYS A 154 -17.54 -1.48 13.36
C LYS A 154 -18.15 -0.48 12.36
N GLN A 155 -17.59 0.73 12.26
CA GLN A 155 -18.05 1.75 11.31
C GLN A 155 -17.64 1.45 9.86
N GLY A 156 -16.70 0.53 9.66
CA GLY A 156 -16.14 0.19 8.35
C GLY A 156 -14.86 0.98 8.07
N VAL A 157 -13.83 0.25 7.67
CA VAL A 157 -12.49 0.76 7.38
C VAL A 157 -12.03 0.13 6.08
N ASP A 158 -11.45 0.91 5.17
CA ASP A 158 -10.91 0.40 3.89
C ASP A 158 -9.47 -0.09 4.05
N VAL A 159 -8.66 0.62 4.84
CA VAL A 159 -7.23 0.32 5.03
C VAL A 159 -6.88 0.28 6.51
N VAL A 160 -6.24 -0.81 6.94
CA VAL A 160 -5.71 -0.94 8.30
C VAL A 160 -4.19 -0.89 8.27
N VAL A 161 -3.59 0.03 9.02
CA VAL A 161 -2.14 0.10 9.26
C VAL A 161 -1.86 -0.26 10.71
N CYS A 162 -1.03 -1.24 10.98
CA CYS A 162 -1.12 -1.91 12.26
C CYS A 162 0.16 -2.57 12.77
N THR A 163 0.24 -2.78 14.09
CA THR A 163 1.30 -3.61 14.70
C THR A 163 0.82 -5.04 14.93
N PRO A 164 1.68 -6.07 14.69
CA PRO A 164 1.24 -7.48 14.70
C PRO A 164 0.51 -7.91 15.97
N GLY A 165 1.03 -7.54 17.14
CA GLY A 165 0.46 -7.98 18.42
C GLY A 165 -0.99 -7.51 18.61
N ARG A 166 -1.34 -6.28 18.20
CA ARG A 166 -2.69 -5.75 18.36
C ARG A 166 -3.67 -6.30 17.32
N VAL A 167 -3.22 -6.52 16.08
CA VAL A 167 -4.02 -7.15 15.02
C VAL A 167 -4.47 -8.53 15.45
N ILE A 168 -3.54 -9.34 15.96
CA ILE A 168 -3.82 -10.69 16.44
C ILE A 168 -4.88 -10.67 17.55
N ASP A 169 -4.80 -9.72 18.48
CA ASP A 169 -5.80 -9.56 19.55
C ASP A 169 -7.20 -9.23 18.98
N LEU A 170 -7.28 -8.31 18.01
CA LEU A 170 -8.55 -7.93 17.38
C LEU A 170 -9.18 -9.05 16.53
N ILE A 171 -8.36 -9.83 15.83
CA ILE A 171 -8.81 -11.02 15.08
C ILE A 171 -9.34 -12.08 16.04
N LYS A 172 -8.59 -12.39 17.12
CA LYS A 172 -9.02 -13.38 18.14
C LYS A 172 -10.33 -13.00 18.82
N ARG A 173 -10.61 -11.70 18.94
CA ARG A 173 -11.87 -11.17 19.49
C ARG A 173 -13.01 -11.12 18.46
N GLY A 174 -12.77 -11.50 17.21
CA GLY A 174 -13.73 -11.41 16.11
C GLY A 174 -14.10 -9.97 15.72
N SER A 175 -13.29 -8.99 16.13
CA SER A 175 -13.54 -7.56 15.84
C SER A 175 -12.89 -7.10 14.53
N LEU A 176 -11.92 -7.86 14.03
CA LEU A 176 -11.26 -7.64 12.75
C LEU A 176 -11.35 -8.93 11.94
N ASN A 177 -11.93 -8.85 10.73
CA ASN A 177 -12.00 -9.94 9.78
C ASN A 177 -11.12 -9.61 8.57
N LEU A 178 -10.17 -10.50 8.27
CA LEU A 178 -9.22 -10.38 7.16
C LEU A 178 -9.33 -11.56 6.16
N LEU A 179 -10.41 -12.35 6.20
CA LEU A 179 -10.57 -13.51 5.31
C LEU A 179 -10.71 -13.13 3.83
N GLU A 180 -11.07 -11.89 3.55
CA GLU A 180 -11.33 -11.35 2.21
C GLU A 180 -10.20 -10.42 1.73
N VAL A 181 -9.08 -10.35 2.48
CA VAL A 181 -7.89 -9.53 2.17
C VAL A 181 -6.80 -10.36 1.54
#